data_AF-A0A9D1NFC8-F1
#
_entry.id   AF-A0A9D1NFC8-F1
#
_cell.length_a   1.000
_cell.length_b   1.000
_cell.length_c   1.000
_cell.angle_alpha   90.00
_cell.angle_beta   90.00
_cell.angle_gamma   90.00
#
_symmetry.space_group_name_H-M   'P 1'
#
loop_
_entity.id
_entity.type
_entity.pdbx_description
1 polymer ?
#
loop_
_entity_poly.entity_id
_entity_poly.type
_entity_poly.pdbx_seq_one_letter_code
_entity_poly.pdbx_strand_id
1 'polypeptide(L)'
;VNDSVNTADGDIVFISSDTKRHMYDISHRVRMVDTSGFALKSYDEFYGFLCGLISNNFDISNIFIDSVFKIVGTETDGLEKFFEDIEGLAKHYDLSFLFTISMDTADAPQYIKQYA
;
A
#
# COMPACT_ATOMS: atom_id res chain seq x y z
N VAL A 1 -4.73 -3.02 10.64
CA VAL A 1 -5.38 -3.91 9.64
C VAL A 1 -6.64 -4.54 10.22
N ASN A 2 -6.57 -5.39 11.25
CA ASN A 2 -7.75 -6.10 11.78
C ASN A 2 -8.82 -5.19 12.39
N ASP A 3 -8.44 -4.06 13.02
CA ASP A 3 -9.44 -3.14 13.59
C ASP A 3 -10.29 -2.46 12.51
N SER A 4 -9.69 -2.19 11.35
CA SER A 4 -10.37 -1.60 10.18
C SER A 4 -11.37 -2.56 9.54
N VAL A 5 -11.26 -3.87 9.77
CA VAL A 5 -12.19 -4.90 9.25
C VAL A 5 -13.62 -4.70 9.77
N ASN A 6 -13.77 -4.11 10.95
CA ASN A 6 -15.08 -3.91 11.55
C ASN A 6 -15.76 -2.60 11.14
N THR A 7 -15.03 -1.69 10.50
CA THR A 7 -15.52 -0.35 10.14
C THR A 7 -15.41 -0.02 8.65
N ALA A 8 -14.75 -0.87 7.86
CA ALA A 8 -14.66 -0.69 6.42
C ALA A 8 -16.03 -0.96 5.77
N ASP A 9 -16.48 -0.01 4.97
CA ASP A 9 -17.72 -0.11 4.19
C ASP A 9 -17.54 -0.94 2.91
N GLY A 10 -16.29 -1.31 2.56
CA GLY A 10 -15.94 -2.07 1.37
C GLY A 10 -14.85 -3.13 1.58
N ASP A 11 -14.27 -3.59 0.48
CA ASP A 11 -13.23 -4.59 0.47
C ASP A 11 -11.92 -4.04 1.03
N ILE A 12 -11.26 -4.86 1.85
CA ILE A 12 -9.95 -4.56 2.40
C ILE A 12 -8.90 -5.38 1.67
N VAL A 13 -7.91 -4.70 1.11
CA VAL A 13 -6.78 -5.33 0.41
C VAL A 13 -5.50 -5.14 1.22
N PHE A 14 -4.75 -6.23 1.40
CA PHE A 14 -3.42 -6.22 1.99
C PHE A 14 -2.39 -6.67 0.96
N ILE A 15 -1.43 -5.79 0.65
CA ILE A 15 -0.41 -5.96 -0.37
C ILE A 15 0.94 -6.17 0.31
N SER A 16 1.64 -7.25 -0.02
CA SER A 16 3.00 -7.51 0.50
C SER A 16 3.81 -8.37 -0.48
N SER A 17 5.13 -8.27 -0.41
CA SER A 17 6.06 -9.19 -1.08
C SER A 17 6.35 -10.47 -0.26
N ASP A 18 5.85 -10.54 0.99
CA ASP A 18 5.97 -11.71 1.86
C ASP A 18 4.64 -11.95 2.59
N THR A 19 3.68 -12.51 1.86
CA THR A 19 2.33 -12.82 2.39
C THR A 19 2.34 -13.96 3.41
N LYS A 20 3.37 -14.83 3.39
CA LYS A 20 3.48 -16.00 4.28
C LYS A 20 3.64 -15.62 5.75
N ARG A 21 4.28 -14.48 6.04
CA ARG A 21 4.44 -13.98 7.41
C ARG A 21 3.15 -13.50 8.04
N HIS A 22 2.21 -13.02 7.23
CA HIS A 22 1.00 -12.35 7.71
C HIS A 22 -0.26 -13.23 7.62
N MET A 23 -0.14 -14.40 6.99
CA MET A 23 -1.26 -15.28 6.67
C MET A 23 -2.03 -15.83 7.88
N TYR A 24 -1.39 -15.91 9.06
CA TYR A 24 -2.01 -16.48 10.26
C TYR A 24 -2.70 -15.45 11.18
N ASP A 25 -2.36 -14.17 11.03
CA ASP A 25 -2.81 -13.11 11.95
C ASP A 25 -3.83 -12.15 11.31
N ILE A 26 -4.15 -12.32 10.03
CA ILE A 26 -5.07 -11.44 9.30
C ILE A 26 -6.45 -12.09 9.15
N SER A 27 -7.50 -11.31 9.42
CA SER A 27 -8.88 -11.74 9.22
C SER A 27 -9.14 -12.25 7.80
N HIS A 28 -9.93 -13.33 7.67
CA HIS A 28 -10.36 -13.90 6.39
C HIS A 28 -11.12 -12.91 5.48
N ARG A 29 -11.60 -11.79 6.02
CA ARG A 29 -12.24 -10.71 5.27
C ARG A 29 -11.25 -9.83 4.50
N VAL A 30 -9.95 -9.97 4.73
CA VAL A 30 -8.91 -9.21 4.04
C VAL A 30 -8.39 -10.01 2.85
N ARG A 31 -8.45 -9.42 1.66
CA ARG A 31 -7.87 -9.99 0.45
C ARG A 31 -6.36 -9.74 0.44
N MET A 32 -5.58 -10.81 0.48
CA MET A 32 -4.12 -10.73 0.33
C MET A 32 -3.70 -10.67 -1.15
N VAL A 33 -2.72 -9.82 -1.44
CA VAL A 33 -2.11 -9.68 -2.76
C VAL A 33 -0.60 -9.80 -2.60
N ASP A 34 -0.03 -10.82 -3.24
CA ASP A 34 1.40 -11.10 -3.24
C ASP A 34 2.08 -10.43 -4.44
N THR A 35 3.02 -9.52 -4.18
CA THR A 35 3.74 -8.80 -5.24
C THR A 35 5.01 -9.50 -5.74
N SER A 36 5.45 -10.58 -5.09
CA SER A 36 6.73 -11.24 -5.38
C SER A 36 6.83 -11.80 -6.80
N GLY A 37 5.70 -12.09 -7.46
CA GLY A 37 5.66 -12.58 -8.84
C GLY A 37 5.66 -11.50 -9.93
N PHE A 38 5.52 -10.21 -9.57
CA PHE A 38 5.27 -9.14 -10.55
C PHE A 38 6.53 -8.35 -10.96
N ALA A 39 7.68 -8.64 -10.35
CA ALA A 39 8.97 -8.02 -10.65
C ALA A 39 8.92 -6.47 -10.72
N LEU A 40 8.19 -5.86 -9.78
CA LEU A 40 8.09 -4.41 -9.61
C LEU A 40 9.44 -3.86 -9.15
N LYS A 41 9.90 -2.77 -9.76
CA LYS A 41 11.25 -2.19 -9.56
C LYS A 41 11.24 -0.66 -9.46
N SER A 42 10.08 -0.02 -9.59
CA SER A 42 9.95 1.42 -9.47
C SER A 42 8.59 1.80 -8.88
N TYR A 43 8.52 3.04 -8.39
CA TYR A 43 7.27 3.62 -7.90
C TYR A 43 6.21 3.76 -8.99
N ASP A 44 6.59 4.10 -10.22
CA ASP A 44 5.67 4.23 -11.35
C ASP A 44 5.03 2.87 -11.71
N GLU A 45 5.82 1.78 -11.70
CA GLU A 45 5.32 0.42 -11.93
C GLU A 45 4.34 -0.02 -10.83
N PHE A 46 4.66 0.30 -9.57
CA PHE A 46 3.79 -0.04 -8.44
C PHE A 46 2.52 0.81 -8.42
N TYR A 47 2.60 2.09 -8.79
CA TYR A 47 1.43 2.94 -9.00
C TYR A 47 0.50 2.33 -10.07
N GLY A 48 1.05 1.94 -11.22
CA GLY A 48 0.29 1.26 -12.27
C GLY A 48 -0.36 -0.05 -11.79
N PHE A 49 0.34 -0.82 -10.94
CA PHE A 49 -0.22 -2.01 -10.30
C PHE A 49 -1.43 -1.68 -9.42
N LEU A 50 -1.36 -0.63 -8.61
CA LEU A 50 -2.46 -0.16 -7.77
C LEU A 50 -3.65 0.31 -8.61
N CYS A 51 -3.42 1.09 -9.66
CA CYS A 51 -4.47 1.49 -10.60
C CYS A 51 -5.16 0.28 -11.24
N GLY A 52 -4.39 -0.74 -11.65
CA GLY A 52 -4.95 -1.98 -12.18
C GLY A 52 -5.84 -2.70 -11.17
N LEU A 53 -5.39 -2.80 -9.92
CA LEU A 53 -6.13 -3.43 -8.84
C LEU A 53 -7.45 -2.71 -8.53
N ILE A 54 -7.42 -1.38 -8.43
CA ILE A 54 -8.62 -0.55 -8.18
C ILE A 54 -9.57 -0.60 -9.37
N SER A 55 -9.05 -0.54 -10.62
CA SER A 55 -9.89 -0.61 -11.83
C SER A 55 -10.64 -1.94 -11.97
N ASN A 56 -10.15 -3.00 -11.34
CA ASN A 56 -10.79 -4.31 -11.35
C ASN A 56 -11.88 -4.46 -10.26
N ASN A 57 -11.76 -3.71 -9.16
CA ASN A 57 -12.71 -3.77 -8.05
C ASN A 57 -12.90 -2.38 -7.43
N PHE A 58 -14.00 -1.73 -7.80
CA PHE A 58 -14.37 -0.41 -7.28
C PHE A 58 -15.00 -0.46 -5.88
N ASP A 59 -15.28 -1.65 -5.34
CA ASP A 59 -15.80 -1.82 -3.98
C ASP A 59 -14.68 -1.82 -2.92
N ILE A 60 -13.41 -1.70 -3.33
CA ILE A 60 -12.28 -1.56 -2.40
C ILE A 60 -12.41 -0.24 -1.65
N SER A 61 -12.30 -0.27 -0.32
CA SER A 61 -12.29 0.94 0.52
C SER A 61 -10.95 1.16 1.23
N ASN A 62 -10.20 0.08 1.50
CA ASN A 62 -8.96 0.17 2.26
C ASN A 62 -7.84 -0.65 1.60
N ILE A 63 -6.67 -0.03 1.44
CA ILE A 63 -5.48 -0.68 0.90
C ILE A 63 -4.34 -0.54 1.91
N PHE A 64 -3.89 -1.67 2.42
CA PHE A 64 -2.75 -1.80 3.33
C PHE A 64 -1.55 -2.30 2.54
N ILE A 65 -0.43 -1.58 2.59
CA ILE A 65 0.79 -1.91 1.85
C ILE A 65 1.91 -2.13 2.85
N ASP A 66 2.40 -3.36 2.92
CA ASP A 66 3.49 -3.74 3.80
C ASP A 66 4.85 -3.69 3.10
N SER A 67 5.82 -3.06 3.78
CA SER A 67 7.23 -3.01 3.40
C SER A 67 7.42 -2.48 1.98
N VAL A 68 6.99 -1.24 1.70
CA VAL A 68 6.98 -0.69 0.33
C VAL A 68 8.33 -0.82 -0.37
N PHE A 69 9.43 -0.61 0.36
CA PHE A 69 10.80 -0.72 -0.19
C PHE A 69 11.21 -2.14 -0.59
N LYS A 70 10.58 -3.18 -0.04
CA LYS A 70 10.78 -4.55 -0.53
C LYS A 70 10.06 -4.81 -1.84
N ILE A 71 9.05 -3.99 -2.16
CA ILE A 71 8.26 -4.10 -3.40
C ILE A 71 8.95 -3.35 -4.53
N VAL A 72 9.36 -2.09 -4.29
CA VAL A 72 9.85 -1.18 -5.36
C VAL A 72 11.34 -0.89 -5.31
N GLY A 73 12.04 -1.33 -4.24
CA GLY A 73 13.44 -0.98 -3.97
C GLY A 73 13.59 0.04 -2.85
N THR A 74 14.82 0.21 -2.36
CA THR A 74 15.15 1.05 -1.19
C THR A 74 15.45 2.51 -1.54
N GLU A 75 15.49 2.84 -2.83
CA GLU A 75 15.77 4.20 -3.29
C GLU A 75 14.58 5.11 -2.96
N THR A 76 14.87 6.30 -2.45
CA THR A 76 13.86 7.30 -2.10
C THR A 76 13.55 8.26 -3.25
N ASP A 77 14.31 8.19 -4.33
CA ASP A 77 14.09 8.95 -5.55
C ASP A 77 12.71 8.63 -6.14
N GLY A 78 11.83 9.64 -6.20
CA GLY A 78 10.46 9.50 -6.70
C GLY A 78 9.42 9.10 -5.64
N LEU A 79 9.82 8.85 -4.38
CA LEU A 79 8.91 8.50 -3.30
C LEU A 79 7.93 9.65 -2.97
N GLU A 80 8.39 10.90 -3.03
CA GLU A 80 7.55 12.09 -2.80
C GLU A 80 6.42 12.17 -3.84
N LYS A 81 6.78 12.14 -5.13
CA LYS A 81 5.82 12.13 -6.24
C LYS A 81 4.86 10.95 -6.13
N PHE A 82 5.35 9.77 -5.75
CA PHE A 82 4.50 8.60 -5.53
C PHE A 82 3.42 8.86 -4.47
N PHE A 83 3.76 9.49 -3.35
CA PHE A 83 2.76 9.84 -2.34
C PHE A 83 1.76 10.88 -2.83
N GLU A 84 2.19 11.88 -3.58
CA GLU A 84 1.28 12.86 -4.21
C GLU A 84 0.28 12.17 -5.16
N ASP A 85 0.77 11.25 -6.00
CA ASP A 85 -0.06 10.47 -6.92
C ASP A 85 -1.06 9.57 -6.17
N ILE A 86 -0.63 8.94 -5.07
CA ILE A 86 -1.49 8.12 -4.20
C ILE A 86 -2.54 8.98 -3.49
N GLU A 87 -2.21 10.17 -3.02
CA GLU A 87 -3.20 11.08 -2.43
C GLU A 87 -4.27 11.49 -3.43
N GLY A 88 -3.86 11.77 -4.67
CA GLY A 88 -4.79 12.05 -5.76
C GLY A 88 -5.74 10.87 -6.00
N LEU A 89 -5.19 9.66 -6.03
CA LEU A 89 -5.94 8.41 -6.21
C LEU A 89 -6.91 8.15 -5.04
N ALA A 90 -6.43 8.35 -3.81
CA ALA A 90 -7.20 8.20 -2.58
C ALA A 90 -8.42 9.12 -2.57
N LYS A 91 -8.24 10.40 -2.91
CA LYS A 91 -9.33 11.38 -2.99
C LYS A 91 -10.30 11.09 -4.11
N HIS A 92 -9.83 10.61 -5.26
CA HIS A 92 -10.67 10.38 -6.43
C HIS A 92 -11.59 9.17 -6.25
N TYR A 93 -11.10 8.11 -5.60
CA TYR A 93 -11.83 6.85 -5.43
C TYR A 93 -12.33 6.62 -3.99
N ASP A 94 -12.20 7.62 -3.11
CA ASP A 94 -12.55 7.54 -1.68
C ASP A 94 -11.88 6.34 -0.97
N LEU A 95 -10.57 6.18 -1.18
CA LEU A 95 -9.78 5.08 -0.65
C LEU A 95 -8.96 5.51 0.55
N SER A 96 -8.87 4.63 1.56
CA SER A 96 -7.94 4.75 2.66
C SER A 96 -6.70 3.89 2.41
N PHE A 97 -5.54 4.55 2.26
CA PHE A 97 -4.26 3.85 2.19
C PHE A 97 -3.53 3.85 3.53
N LEU A 98 -2.85 2.75 3.85
CA LEU A 98 -1.87 2.68 4.94
C LEU A 98 -0.61 1.99 4.43
N PHE A 99 0.54 2.65 4.62
CA PHE A 99 1.85 2.13 4.22
C PHE A 99 2.69 1.79 5.44
N THR A 100 3.47 0.70 5.37
CA THR A 100 4.61 0.50 6.26
C THR A 100 5.90 0.71 5.47
N ILE A 101 6.72 1.64 5.97
CA ILE A 101 8.01 2.00 5.36
C ILE A 101 9.08 1.70 6.41
N SER A 102 10.07 0.89 6.04
CA SER A 102 11.22 0.62 6.89
C SER A 102 12.27 1.70 6.67
N MET A 103 12.17 2.80 7.42
CA MET A 103 13.10 3.92 7.42
C MET A 103 13.28 4.43 8.85
N ASP A 104 14.49 4.88 9.20
CA ASP A 104 14.70 5.57 10.47
C ASP A 104 13.97 6.91 10.45
N THR A 105 13.27 7.27 11.52
CA THR A 105 12.55 8.55 11.62
C THR A 105 13.49 9.75 11.54
N ALA A 106 14.78 9.57 11.86
CA ALA A 106 15.83 10.57 11.67
C ALA A 106 16.10 10.86 10.19
N ASP A 107 16.06 9.82 9.35
CA ASP A 107 16.32 9.88 7.90
C ASP A 107 15.06 10.11 7.06
N ALA A 108 13.88 10.06 7.70
CA ALA A 108 12.61 10.32 7.07
C ALA A 108 12.56 11.74 6.47
N PRO A 109 12.29 11.88 5.16
CA PRO A 109 12.06 13.18 4.54
C PRO A 109 10.95 13.95 5.25
N GLN A 110 11.02 15.28 5.25
CA GLN A 110 10.08 16.15 5.94
C GLN A 110 8.61 15.87 5.54
N TYR A 111 8.37 15.53 4.27
CA TYR A 111 7.04 15.22 3.74
C TYR A 111 6.48 13.89 4.26
N ILE A 112 7.32 12.94 4.72
CA ILE A 112 6.84 11.69 5.35
C ILE A 112 6.51 11.92 6.82
N LYS A 113 7.19 12.85 7.49
CA LYS A 113 6.97 13.15 8.91
C LYS A 113 5.56 13.65 9.21
N GLN A 114 4.83 14.18 8.23
CA GLN A 114 3.42 14.56 8.41
C GLN A 114 2.46 13.36 8.45
N TYR A 115 2.93 12.18 8.05
CA TYR A 115 2.19 10.91 8.05
C TYR A 115 2.66 9.92 9.13
N ALA A 116 3.68 10.29 9.92
CA ALA A 116 4.30 9.46 10.95
C ALA A 116 3.60 9.55 12.31
#